data_AF-A0A3D4A1L0-F1
#
_entry.id   AF-A0A3D4A1L0-F1
#
_cell.length_a   1.000
_cell.length_b   1.000
_cell.length_c   1.000
_cell.angle_alpha   90.00
_cell.angle_beta   90.00
_cell.angle_gamma   90.00
#
_symmetry.space_group_name_H-M   'P 1'
#
loop_
_entity.id
_entity.type
_entity.pdbx_description
1 polymer ?
#
loop_
_entity_poly.entity_id
_entity_poly.type
_entity_poly.pdbx_seq_one_letter_code
_entity_poly.pdbx_strand_id
1 'polypeptide(L)'
;MSDKQAPASERHRKDAIKRGHIARSADLVTALVLLAASVGIWVTGADDTVPLVDLSQSQFSDQATTPVSIASVSERVNGFVRGIATIGLPFVGLIMTIAVIANIGQFGFKVTPHRVAMDLNRLSPSNNLSNIITPHRLMASCMMMLKIVVVISAITWVAYTRLDSILAAGFLPLPQLVTFIGNLVVALLVHVSAGLLTLAVADYAWQRWEFERQLRMTPEQQRQEAKENSRKPRTA
;
A
#
# COMPACT_ATOMS: atom_id res chain seq x y z
N MET A 1 -4.17 16.87 32.03
CA MET A 1 -3.30 16.03 31.17
C MET A 1 -1.79 16.21 31.45
N SER A 2 -1.38 16.99 32.47
CA SER A 2 0.02 17.45 32.65
C SER A 2 0.98 16.48 33.35
N ASP A 3 0.56 15.24 33.65
CA ASP A 3 1.31 14.38 34.58
C ASP A 3 1.91 13.11 33.95
N LYS A 4 1.72 12.88 32.63
CA LYS A 4 2.30 11.74 31.90
C LYS A 4 3.65 12.11 31.27
N GLN A 5 4.73 12.02 32.04
CA GLN A 5 6.06 12.39 31.57
C GLN A 5 7.00 11.20 31.36
N ALA A 6 6.73 10.07 32.01
CA ALA A 6 7.69 8.98 32.07
C ALA A 6 7.47 7.96 30.93
N PRO A 7 8.54 7.34 30.41
CA PRO A 7 8.44 6.34 29.34
C PRO A 7 7.69 5.10 29.82
N ALA A 8 6.98 4.45 28.89
CA ALA A 8 6.22 3.24 29.17
C ALA A 8 7.15 2.05 29.47
N SER A 9 6.80 1.24 30.47
CA SER A 9 7.51 -0.01 30.72
C SER A 9 7.30 -1.02 29.59
N GLU A 10 8.19 -2.01 29.45
CA GLU A 10 8.03 -3.07 28.44
C GLU A 10 6.73 -3.86 28.64
N ARG A 11 6.30 -4.05 29.89
CA ARG A 11 5.04 -4.74 30.22
C ARG A 11 3.85 -3.92 29.73
N HIS A 12 3.83 -2.61 30.01
CA HIS A 12 2.79 -1.70 29.54
C HIS A 12 2.67 -1.69 28.02
N ARG A 13 3.82 -1.66 27.32
CA ARG A 13 3.89 -1.73 25.86
C ARG A 13 3.35 -3.06 25.32
N LYS A 14 3.75 -4.19 25.92
CA LYS A 14 3.26 -5.53 25.53
C LYS A 14 1.74 -5.65 25.74
N ASP A 15 1.21 -5.12 26.83
CA ASP A 15 -0.23 -5.16 27.12
C ASP A 15 -1.03 -4.25 26.17
N ALA A 16 -0.52 -3.05 25.83
CA ALA A 16 -1.12 -2.20 24.79
C ALA A 16 -1.16 -2.89 23.42
N ILE A 17 -0.06 -3.55 23.03
CA ILE A 17 0.02 -4.34 21.79
C ILE A 17 -0.96 -5.52 21.82
N LYS A 18 -1.08 -6.25 22.95
CA LYS A 18 -2.04 -7.36 23.11
C LYS A 18 -3.49 -6.89 22.99
N ARG A 19 -3.80 -5.68 23.47
CA ARG A 19 -5.11 -5.02 23.28
C ARG A 19 -5.30 -4.50 21.85
N GLY A 20 -4.29 -4.66 20.99
CA GLY A 20 -4.29 -4.27 19.58
C GLY A 20 -4.05 -2.77 19.34
N HIS A 21 -3.66 -2.01 20.36
CA HIS A 21 -3.17 -0.64 20.17
C HIS A 21 -1.76 -0.71 19.59
N ILE A 22 -1.66 -0.45 18.28
CA ILE A 22 -0.40 -0.36 17.53
C ILE A 22 -0.51 0.83 16.57
N ALA A 23 0.60 1.53 16.35
CA ALA A 23 0.69 2.52 15.28
C ALA A 23 0.49 1.82 13.92
N ARG A 24 -0.49 2.25 13.13
CA ARG A 24 -0.85 1.64 11.85
C ARG A 24 -1.24 2.71 10.84
N SER A 25 -0.41 2.88 9.82
CA SER A 25 -0.77 3.64 8.63
C SER A 25 -1.12 2.65 7.52
N ALA A 26 -2.41 2.53 7.19
CA ALA A 26 -2.84 1.68 6.08
C ALA A 26 -2.26 2.19 4.74
N ASP A 27 -2.02 3.49 4.64
CA ASP A 27 -1.50 4.13 3.43
C ASP A 27 -0.05 3.77 3.13
N LEU A 28 0.75 3.46 4.16
CA LEU A 28 2.17 3.11 3.97
C LEU A 28 2.32 1.84 3.14
N VAL A 29 1.57 0.78 3.48
CA VAL A 29 1.60 -0.48 2.73
C VAL A 29 1.11 -0.26 1.32
N THR A 30 -0.03 0.43 1.15
CA THR A 30 -0.59 0.70 -0.17
C THR A 30 0.36 1.50 -1.05
N ALA A 31 0.98 2.56 -0.53
CA ALA A 31 1.93 3.39 -1.27
C ALA A 31 3.20 2.60 -1.64
N LEU A 32 3.69 1.74 -0.76
CA LEU A 32 4.88 0.93 -1.01
C LEU A 32 4.63 -0.15 -2.06
N VAL A 33 3.47 -0.83 -1.99
CA VAL A 33 3.03 -1.79 -3.01
C VAL A 33 2.84 -1.08 -4.35
N LEU A 34 2.19 0.08 -4.37
CA LEU A 34 1.97 0.85 -5.59
C LEU A 34 3.29 1.29 -6.22
N LEU A 35 4.24 1.81 -5.43
CA LEU A 35 5.54 2.23 -5.93
C LEU A 35 6.33 1.04 -6.48
N ALA A 36 6.38 -0.06 -5.75
CA ALA A 36 7.14 -1.22 -6.18
C ALA A 36 6.52 -1.88 -7.41
N ALA A 37 5.19 -1.89 -7.54
CA ALA A 37 4.52 -2.31 -8.78
C ALA A 37 4.86 -1.36 -9.94
N SER A 38 4.85 -0.05 -9.71
CA SER A 38 5.16 0.96 -10.73
C SER A 38 6.61 0.84 -11.21
N VAL A 39 7.55 0.68 -10.29
CA VAL A 39 8.98 0.44 -10.59
C VAL A 39 9.17 -0.91 -11.26
N GLY A 40 8.44 -1.94 -10.82
CA GLY A 40 8.44 -3.25 -11.47
C GLY A 40 8.06 -3.14 -12.95
N ILE A 41 6.92 -2.50 -13.25
CA ILE A 41 6.48 -2.24 -14.63
C ILE A 41 7.50 -1.38 -15.37
N TRP A 42 8.13 -0.40 -14.72
CA TRP A 42 9.14 0.44 -15.37
C TRP A 42 10.39 -0.34 -15.81
N VAL A 43 10.86 -1.25 -14.95
CA VAL A 43 12.04 -2.07 -15.22
C VAL A 43 11.74 -3.15 -16.26
N THR A 44 10.58 -3.82 -16.18
CA THR A 44 10.23 -4.91 -17.11
C THR A 44 9.64 -4.38 -18.42
N GLY A 45 8.80 -3.34 -18.35
CA GLY A 45 8.07 -2.76 -19.48
C GLY A 45 8.93 -2.01 -20.50
N ALA A 46 10.19 -1.70 -20.17
CA ALA A 46 11.13 -1.11 -21.13
C ALA A 46 11.44 -2.05 -22.30
N ASP A 47 11.45 -3.37 -22.06
CA ASP A 47 11.68 -4.41 -23.07
C ASP A 47 10.38 -5.21 -23.41
N ASP A 48 9.39 -5.24 -22.50
CA ASP A 48 8.22 -6.14 -22.56
C ASP A 48 6.96 -5.62 -23.31
N THR A 49 7.03 -4.49 -24.03
CA THR A 49 5.90 -4.14 -24.94
C THR A 49 5.82 -5.06 -26.16
N VAL A 50 6.95 -5.66 -26.53
CA VAL A 50 7.08 -6.58 -27.67
C VAL A 50 6.30 -7.90 -27.44
N PRO A 51 6.44 -8.62 -26.30
CA PRO A 51 5.66 -9.82 -26.00
C PRO A 51 4.14 -9.63 -26.03
N LEU A 52 3.61 -8.49 -25.58
CA LEU A 52 2.15 -8.23 -25.60
C LEU A 52 1.66 -7.97 -27.03
N VAL A 53 2.44 -7.21 -27.81
CA VAL A 53 2.15 -6.96 -29.22
C VAL A 53 2.27 -8.26 -30.03
N ASP A 54 3.28 -9.07 -29.79
CA ASP A 54 3.50 -10.37 -30.44
C ASP A 54 2.40 -11.37 -30.05
N LEU A 55 2.02 -11.40 -28.77
CA LEU A 55 0.91 -12.22 -28.29
C LEU A 55 -0.38 -11.81 -29.01
N SER A 56 -0.65 -10.51 -29.13
CA SER A 56 -1.81 -10.01 -29.87
C SER A 56 -1.74 -10.39 -31.35
N GLN A 57 -0.62 -10.12 -32.02
CA GLN A 57 -0.43 -10.44 -33.43
C GLN A 57 -0.58 -11.94 -33.71
N SER A 58 -0.01 -12.81 -32.86
CA SER A 58 -0.13 -14.27 -33.00
C SER A 58 -1.58 -14.77 -32.96
N GLN A 59 -2.49 -14.03 -32.30
CA GLN A 59 -3.91 -14.38 -32.29
C GLN A 59 -4.64 -13.93 -33.57
N PHE A 60 -4.12 -12.96 -34.32
CA PHE A 60 -4.80 -12.42 -35.50
C PHE A 60 -4.14 -12.80 -36.83
N SER A 61 -2.84 -13.12 -36.84
CA SER A 61 -2.08 -13.40 -38.07
C SER A 61 -2.46 -14.70 -38.76
N ASP A 62 -2.94 -15.70 -38.02
CA ASP A 62 -3.11 -17.08 -38.53
C ASP A 62 -4.55 -17.42 -38.97
N GLN A 63 -5.44 -16.42 -39.04
CA GLN A 63 -6.87 -16.65 -39.28
C GLN A 63 -7.23 -17.05 -40.72
N ALA A 64 -6.33 -16.86 -41.68
CA ALA A 64 -6.63 -17.09 -43.10
C ALA A 64 -6.39 -18.54 -43.57
N THR A 65 -5.60 -19.34 -42.83
CA THR A 65 -5.04 -20.61 -43.34
C THR A 65 -5.34 -21.83 -42.48
N THR A 66 -5.66 -21.68 -41.19
CA THR A 66 -5.98 -22.82 -40.32
C THR A 66 -7.48 -23.15 -40.32
N PRO A 67 -7.89 -24.40 -40.61
CA PRO A 67 -9.27 -24.82 -40.43
C PRO A 67 -9.69 -24.68 -38.96
N VAL A 68 -10.87 -24.11 -38.73
CA VAL A 68 -11.45 -23.97 -37.40
C VAL A 68 -11.90 -25.35 -36.92
N SER A 69 -11.19 -25.90 -35.95
CA SER A 69 -11.49 -27.18 -35.30
C SER A 69 -11.39 -27.01 -33.79
N ILE A 70 -11.98 -27.93 -33.02
CA ILE A 70 -11.88 -27.91 -31.55
C ILE A 70 -10.40 -27.95 -31.11
N ALA A 71 -9.57 -28.74 -31.80
CA ALA A 71 -8.14 -28.83 -31.54
C ALA A 71 -7.42 -27.48 -31.77
N SER A 72 -7.59 -26.86 -32.93
CA SER A 72 -6.96 -25.57 -33.24
C SER A 72 -7.42 -24.43 -32.33
N VAL A 73 -8.70 -24.43 -31.92
CA VAL A 73 -9.20 -23.45 -30.94
C VAL A 73 -8.59 -23.69 -29.55
N SER A 74 -8.53 -24.94 -29.08
CA SER A 74 -7.95 -25.28 -27.78
C SER A 74 -6.47 -24.94 -27.67
N GLU A 75 -5.70 -25.14 -28.75
CA GLU A 75 -4.29 -24.79 -28.80
C GLU A 75 -4.08 -23.28 -28.72
N ARG A 76 -4.90 -22.49 -29.44
CA ARG A 76 -4.86 -21.02 -29.38
C ARG A 76 -5.22 -20.48 -28.00
N VAL A 77 -6.27 -21.01 -27.37
CA VAL A 77 -6.64 -20.65 -25.99
C VAL A 77 -5.50 -20.98 -25.02
N ASN A 78 -4.90 -22.17 -25.13
CA ASN A 78 -3.78 -22.56 -24.28
C ASN A 78 -2.55 -21.68 -24.50
N GLY A 79 -2.22 -21.33 -25.75
CA GLY A 79 -1.14 -20.41 -26.09
C GLY A 79 -1.37 -19.02 -25.50
N PHE A 80 -2.60 -18.50 -25.62
CA PHE A 80 -2.98 -17.21 -25.04
C PHE A 80 -2.92 -17.21 -23.51
N VAL A 81 -3.46 -18.24 -22.86
CA VAL A 81 -3.41 -18.39 -21.39
C VAL A 81 -1.97 -18.51 -20.92
N ARG A 82 -1.13 -19.30 -21.60
CA ARG A 82 0.30 -19.40 -21.29
C ARG A 82 0.99 -18.06 -21.45
N GLY A 83 0.76 -17.36 -22.56
CA GLY A 83 1.31 -16.03 -22.83
C GLY A 83 0.99 -15.02 -21.72
N ILE A 84 -0.29 -14.89 -21.36
CA ILE A 84 -0.72 -14.05 -20.23
C ILE A 84 -0.08 -14.52 -18.93
N ALA A 85 -0.04 -15.83 -18.66
CA ALA A 85 0.55 -16.35 -17.43
C ALA A 85 2.05 -16.03 -17.33
N THR A 86 2.83 -16.15 -18.40
CA THR A 86 4.27 -15.80 -18.41
C THR A 86 4.51 -14.32 -18.10
N ILE A 87 3.65 -13.43 -18.59
CA ILE A 87 3.79 -11.98 -18.37
C ILE A 87 3.22 -11.59 -16.99
N GLY A 88 2.07 -12.16 -16.62
CA GLY A 88 1.29 -11.77 -15.45
C GLY A 88 1.76 -12.41 -14.14
N LEU A 89 2.18 -13.69 -14.14
CA LEU A 89 2.58 -14.38 -12.91
C LEU A 89 3.78 -13.74 -12.21
N PRO A 90 4.87 -13.33 -12.90
CA PRO A 90 5.97 -12.63 -12.26
C PRO A 90 5.51 -11.33 -11.59
N PHE A 91 4.61 -10.59 -12.24
CA PHE A 91 4.06 -9.35 -11.71
C PHE A 91 3.19 -9.56 -10.47
N VAL A 92 2.30 -10.57 -10.50
CA VAL A 92 1.50 -10.95 -9.33
C VAL A 92 2.41 -11.41 -8.18
N GLY A 93 3.42 -12.24 -8.48
CA GLY A 93 4.39 -12.72 -7.49
C GLY A 93 5.17 -11.56 -6.85
N LEU A 94 5.59 -10.58 -7.64
CA LEU A 94 6.24 -9.37 -7.16
C LEU A 94 5.34 -8.59 -6.20
N ILE A 95 4.11 -8.26 -6.61
CA ILE A 95 3.14 -7.51 -5.79
C ILE A 95 2.85 -8.26 -4.48
N MET A 96 2.58 -9.56 -4.55
CA MET A 96 2.31 -10.36 -3.36
C MET A 96 3.50 -10.35 -2.40
N THR A 97 4.71 -10.53 -2.92
CA THR A 97 5.94 -10.55 -2.12
C THR A 97 6.13 -9.22 -1.39
N ILE A 98 6.02 -8.09 -2.10
CA ILE A 98 6.14 -6.76 -1.51
C ILE A 98 5.03 -6.48 -0.50
N ALA A 99 3.79 -6.86 -0.81
CA ALA A 99 2.66 -6.69 0.11
C ALA A 99 2.88 -7.45 1.42
N VAL A 100 3.38 -8.69 1.34
CA VAL A 100 3.72 -9.50 2.52
C VAL A 100 4.86 -8.86 3.30
N ILE A 101 5.96 -8.46 2.64
CA ILE A 101 7.11 -7.82 3.30
C ILE A 101 6.70 -6.51 3.97
N ALA A 102 5.90 -5.67 3.30
CA ALA A 102 5.44 -4.40 3.83
C ALA A 102 4.53 -4.59 5.07
N ASN A 103 3.59 -5.53 5.01
CA ASN A 103 2.72 -5.84 6.15
C ASN A 103 3.52 -6.43 7.33
N ILE A 104 4.42 -7.39 7.07
CA ILE A 104 5.25 -7.98 8.11
C ILE A 104 6.19 -6.93 8.72
N GLY A 105 6.79 -6.06 7.89
CA GLY A 105 7.65 -4.97 8.35
C GLY A 105 6.91 -3.95 9.22
N GLN A 106 5.65 -3.63 8.90
CA GLN A 106 4.88 -2.65 9.66
C GLN A 106 4.28 -3.23 10.96
N PHE A 107 3.77 -4.46 10.93
CA PHE A 107 3.02 -5.04 12.05
C PHE A 107 3.81 -6.05 12.90
N GLY A 108 4.88 -6.62 12.32
CA GLY A 108 5.42 -7.89 12.76
C GLY A 108 4.45 -9.04 12.48
N PHE A 109 4.93 -10.28 12.55
CA PHE A 109 4.04 -11.44 12.48
C PHE A 109 3.27 -11.58 13.81
N LYS A 110 2.01 -11.11 13.84
CA LYS A 110 1.16 -11.15 15.04
C LYS A 110 -0.24 -11.68 14.72
N VAL A 111 -0.47 -12.93 15.08
CA VAL A 111 -1.81 -13.52 15.07
C VAL A 111 -2.51 -13.14 16.37
N THR A 112 -3.52 -12.26 16.31
CA THR A 112 -4.30 -11.86 17.49
C THR A 112 -5.72 -12.43 17.39
N PRO A 113 -5.98 -13.64 17.89
CA PRO A 113 -7.31 -14.27 17.81
C PRO A 113 -8.38 -13.52 18.60
N HIS A 114 -7.99 -12.64 19.54
CA HIS A 114 -8.89 -11.94 20.45
C HIS A 114 -9.73 -10.82 19.79
N ARG A 115 -9.50 -10.50 18.50
CA ARG A 115 -10.27 -9.46 17.77
C ARG A 115 -11.53 -9.96 17.05
N VAL A 116 -11.85 -11.25 17.16
CA VAL A 116 -13.08 -11.83 16.58
C VAL A 116 -14.27 -11.72 17.55
N ALA A 117 -14.05 -11.32 18.80
CA ALA A 117 -15.13 -11.07 19.75
C ALA A 117 -15.88 -9.79 19.38
N MET A 118 -17.18 -9.91 19.07
CA MET A 118 -18.04 -8.77 18.73
C MET A 118 -18.31 -7.93 19.97
N ASP A 119 -17.59 -6.82 20.10
CA ASP A 119 -17.72 -5.89 21.22
C ASP A 119 -18.90 -4.94 20.98
N LEU A 120 -20.09 -5.33 21.46
CA LEU A 120 -21.36 -4.60 21.27
C LEU A 120 -21.34 -3.19 21.89
N ASN A 121 -20.43 -2.89 22.82
CA ASN A 121 -20.25 -1.55 23.39
C ASN A 121 -19.72 -0.52 22.38
N ARG A 122 -19.10 -0.97 21.27
CA ARG A 122 -18.60 -0.10 20.20
C ARG A 122 -19.69 0.41 19.26
N LEU A 123 -20.91 -0.12 19.34
CA LEU A 123 -22.05 0.25 18.49
C LEU A 123 -22.91 1.40 19.03
N SER A 124 -22.59 2.00 20.18
CA SER A 124 -23.38 3.12 20.74
C SER A 124 -23.22 4.41 19.90
N PRO A 125 -24.29 4.94 19.26
CA PRO A 125 -24.19 6.13 18.38
C PRO A 125 -23.92 7.44 19.14
N SER A 126 -24.36 7.53 20.40
CA SER A 126 -24.27 8.73 21.23
C SER A 126 -22.85 9.11 21.66
N ASN A 127 -21.94 8.14 21.79
CA ASN A 127 -20.53 8.37 22.13
C ASN A 127 -19.64 8.71 20.91
N ASN A 128 -20.19 8.64 19.69
CA ASN A 128 -19.42 8.90 18.47
C ASN A 128 -19.48 10.36 18.02
N LEU A 129 -20.54 11.11 18.35
CA LEU A 129 -20.74 12.49 17.87
C LEU A 129 -19.76 13.50 18.51
N SER A 130 -19.47 13.35 19.81
CA SER A 130 -18.45 14.17 20.50
C SER A 130 -17.01 13.78 20.15
N ASN A 131 -16.81 12.62 19.52
CA ASN A 131 -15.50 12.12 19.08
C ASN A 131 -15.20 12.42 17.59
N ILE A 132 -16.10 13.12 16.88
CA ILE A 132 -15.89 13.47 15.45
C ILE A 132 -14.79 14.50 15.27
N ILE A 133 -14.65 15.46 16.18
CA ILE A 133 -13.64 16.50 16.13
C ILE A 133 -12.57 16.19 17.17
N THR A 134 -11.75 15.19 16.87
CA THR A 134 -10.52 14.91 17.61
C THR A 134 -9.32 15.37 16.78
N PRO A 135 -8.21 15.84 17.41
CA PRO A 135 -7.01 16.27 16.69
C PRO A 135 -6.46 15.17 15.77
N HIS A 136 -6.67 13.90 16.12
CA HIS A 136 -6.34 12.77 15.26
C HIS A 136 -7.16 12.75 13.95
N ARG A 137 -8.48 12.93 14.02
CA ARG A 137 -9.35 12.96 12.84
C ARG A 137 -9.08 14.18 11.96
N LEU A 138 -8.80 15.34 12.57
CA LEU A 138 -8.39 16.55 11.82
C LEU A 138 -7.08 16.33 11.06
N MET A 139 -6.08 15.71 11.69
CA MET A 139 -4.83 15.36 11.01
C MET A 139 -5.07 14.38 9.87
N ALA A 140 -5.88 13.34 10.07
CA ALA A 140 -6.21 12.37 9.02
C ALA A 140 -6.90 13.03 7.82
N SER A 141 -7.82 13.99 8.05
CA SER A 141 -8.45 14.78 6.98
C SER A 141 -7.45 15.68 6.26
N CYS A 142 -6.54 16.33 6.98
CA CYS A 142 -5.47 17.13 6.40
C CYS A 142 -4.57 16.27 5.48
N MET A 143 -4.18 15.07 5.95
CA MET A 143 -3.40 14.12 5.15
C MET A 143 -4.15 13.68 3.90
N MET A 144 -5.48 13.50 3.95
CA MET A 144 -6.28 13.21 2.75
C MET A 144 -6.24 14.35 1.73
N MET A 145 -6.39 15.60 2.17
CA MET A 145 -6.25 16.76 1.27
C MET A 145 -4.86 16.85 0.67
N LEU A 146 -3.83 16.59 1.46
CA LEU A 146 -2.45 16.62 1.00
C LEU A 146 -2.17 15.51 -0.03
N LYS A 147 -2.79 14.32 0.09
CA LYS A 147 -2.72 13.27 -0.95
C LYS A 147 -3.28 13.76 -2.29
N ILE A 148 -4.40 14.48 -2.28
CA ILE A 148 -4.99 15.05 -3.50
C ILE A 148 -4.01 16.04 -4.14
N VAL A 149 -3.41 16.92 -3.34
CA VAL A 149 -2.39 17.88 -3.82
C VAL A 149 -1.20 17.15 -4.42
N VAL A 150 -0.70 16.09 -3.77
CA VAL A 150 0.40 15.27 -4.29
C VAL A 150 0.04 14.66 -5.64
N VAL A 151 -1.13 14.05 -5.78
CA VAL A 151 -1.58 13.45 -7.04
C VAL A 151 -1.70 14.50 -8.15
N ILE A 152 -2.35 15.63 -7.88
CA ILE A 152 -2.49 16.71 -8.87
C ILE A 152 -1.11 17.24 -9.27
N SER A 153 -0.23 17.52 -8.31
CA SER A 153 1.11 18.02 -8.58
C SER A 153 1.94 17.07 -9.44
N ALA A 154 1.86 15.76 -9.18
CA ALA A 154 2.57 14.74 -9.95
C ALA A 154 2.02 14.66 -11.39
N ILE A 155 0.70 14.70 -11.56
CA ILE A 155 0.07 14.71 -12.89
C ILE A 155 0.48 15.96 -13.66
N THR A 156 0.34 17.14 -13.06
CA THR A 156 0.71 18.41 -13.70
C THR A 156 2.19 18.44 -14.06
N TRP A 157 3.07 17.96 -13.18
CA TRP A 157 4.51 17.90 -13.44
C TRP A 157 4.85 17.01 -14.63
N VAL A 158 4.32 15.79 -14.67
CA VAL A 158 4.58 14.86 -15.79
C VAL A 158 3.96 15.38 -17.09
N ALA A 159 2.74 15.91 -17.04
CA ALA A 159 2.09 16.49 -18.21
C ALA A 159 2.89 17.68 -18.77
N TYR A 160 3.39 18.56 -17.90
CA TYR A 160 4.19 19.71 -18.31
C TYR A 160 5.55 19.30 -18.90
N THR A 161 6.26 18.39 -18.24
CA THR A 161 7.59 17.92 -18.70
C THR A 161 7.56 17.06 -19.95
N ARG A 162 6.40 16.49 -20.30
CA ARG A 162 6.19 15.65 -21.49
C ARG A 162 5.28 16.28 -22.54
N LEU A 163 4.91 17.56 -22.38
CA LEU A 163 3.89 18.23 -23.19
C LEU A 163 4.20 18.14 -24.70
N ASP A 164 5.41 18.49 -25.10
CA ASP A 164 5.83 18.43 -26.52
C ASP A 164 5.77 17.01 -27.07
N SER A 165 6.20 16.02 -26.29
CA SER A 165 6.13 14.60 -26.69
C SER A 165 4.69 14.11 -26.80
N ILE A 166 3.79 14.57 -25.91
CA ILE A 166 2.36 14.24 -25.96
C ILE A 166 1.73 14.84 -27.22
N LEU A 167 2.06 16.09 -27.58
CA LEU A 167 1.58 16.73 -28.80
C LEU A 167 2.11 16.01 -30.05
N ALA A 168 3.37 15.58 -30.04
CA ALA A 168 3.99 14.84 -31.14
C ALA A 168 3.45 13.39 -31.27
N ALA A 169 2.89 12.82 -30.20
CA ALA A 169 2.43 11.43 -30.18
C ALA A 169 1.35 11.13 -31.23
N GLY A 170 0.55 12.13 -31.62
CA GLY A 170 -0.47 12.00 -32.67
C GLY A 170 0.09 11.65 -34.06
N PHE A 171 1.40 11.82 -34.26
CA PHE A 171 2.09 11.50 -35.52
C PHE A 171 2.87 10.17 -35.46
N LEU A 172 2.87 9.47 -34.31
CA LEU A 172 3.59 8.21 -34.16
C LEU A 172 2.84 7.04 -34.80
N PRO A 173 3.56 6.09 -35.43
CA PRO A 173 2.98 4.82 -35.84
C PRO A 173 2.51 4.02 -34.61
N LEU A 174 1.49 3.18 -34.81
CA LEU A 174 0.78 2.50 -33.72
C LEU A 174 1.69 1.78 -32.70
N PRO A 175 2.72 1.02 -33.09
CA PRO A 175 3.59 0.36 -32.11
C PRO A 175 4.34 1.35 -31.21
N GLN A 176 4.84 2.45 -31.78
CA GLN A 176 5.56 3.48 -31.05
C GLN A 176 4.62 4.28 -30.14
N LEU A 177 3.38 4.52 -30.59
CA LEU A 177 2.36 5.18 -29.78
C LEU A 177 2.01 4.36 -28.52
N VAL A 178 1.88 3.04 -28.64
CA VAL A 178 1.60 2.15 -27.51
C VAL A 178 2.75 2.20 -26.49
N THR A 179 4.00 2.08 -26.93
CA THR A 179 5.17 2.20 -26.06
C THR A 179 5.26 3.57 -25.40
N PHE A 180 4.97 4.65 -26.15
CA PHE A 180 4.96 6.01 -25.61
C PHE A 180 3.92 6.20 -24.50
N ILE A 181 2.68 5.77 -24.73
CA ILE A 181 1.60 5.84 -23.74
C ILE A 181 1.96 5.00 -22.51
N GLY A 182 2.50 3.80 -22.70
CA GLY A 182 2.96 2.93 -21.61
C GLY A 182 4.01 3.64 -20.73
N ASN A 183 5.03 4.22 -21.34
CA ASN A 183 6.07 4.97 -20.64
C ASN A 183 5.52 6.20 -19.91
N LEU A 184 4.55 6.90 -20.49
CA LEU A 184 3.90 8.04 -19.87
C LEU A 184 3.10 7.63 -18.62
N VAL A 185 2.32 6.55 -18.73
CA VAL A 185 1.53 6.00 -17.61
C VAL A 185 2.45 5.51 -16.49
N VAL A 186 3.52 4.80 -16.82
CA VAL A 186 4.49 4.33 -15.83
C VAL A 186 5.19 5.51 -15.13
N ALA A 187 5.61 6.53 -15.88
CA ALA A 187 6.19 7.73 -15.30
C ALA A 187 5.23 8.41 -14.32
N LEU A 188 3.94 8.55 -14.68
CA LEU A 188 2.90 9.06 -13.79
C LEU A 188 2.76 8.21 -12.53
N LEU A 189 2.65 6.89 -12.68
CA LEU A 189 2.50 5.96 -11.56
C LEU A 189 3.67 6.05 -10.58
N VAL A 190 4.92 6.10 -11.08
CA VAL A 190 6.13 6.24 -10.25
C VAL A 190 6.12 7.58 -9.49
N HIS A 191 5.82 8.70 -10.14
CA HIS A 191 5.80 10.01 -9.48
C HIS A 191 4.69 10.11 -8.42
N VAL A 192 3.48 9.66 -8.75
CA VAL A 192 2.36 9.65 -7.81
C VAL A 192 2.66 8.76 -6.61
N SER A 193 3.11 7.54 -6.85
CA SER A 193 3.40 6.58 -5.77
C SER A 193 4.57 7.02 -4.90
N ALA A 194 5.62 7.61 -5.45
CA ALA A 194 6.73 8.18 -4.67
C ALA A 194 6.26 9.34 -3.77
N GLY A 195 5.43 10.23 -4.29
CA GLY A 195 4.83 11.31 -3.50
C GLY A 195 3.92 10.79 -2.39
N LEU A 196 3.04 9.83 -2.70
CA LEU A 196 2.16 9.19 -1.72
C LEU A 196 2.96 8.43 -0.66
N LEU A 197 4.05 7.76 -1.03
CA LEU A 197 4.92 7.07 -0.08
C LEU A 197 5.57 8.07 0.89
N THR A 198 6.05 9.21 0.39
CA THR A 198 6.62 10.28 1.22
C THR A 198 5.62 10.75 2.26
N LEU A 199 4.37 10.98 1.84
CA LEU A 199 3.28 11.38 2.73
C LEU A 199 2.91 10.28 3.72
N ALA A 200 2.86 9.03 3.27
CA ALA A 200 2.53 7.89 4.12
C ALA A 200 3.61 7.60 5.18
N VAL A 201 4.89 7.86 4.87
CA VAL A 201 5.99 7.82 5.85
C VAL A 201 5.80 8.91 6.91
N ALA A 202 5.44 10.13 6.52
CA ALA A 202 5.16 11.22 7.45
C ALA A 202 3.94 10.91 8.35
N ASP A 203 2.86 10.39 7.78
CA ASP A 203 1.68 9.92 8.53
C ASP A 203 2.04 8.79 9.52
N TYR A 204 2.82 7.80 9.08
CA TYR A 204 3.28 6.73 9.95
C TYR A 204 4.16 7.26 11.10
N ALA A 205 5.07 8.20 10.83
CA ALA A 205 5.91 8.82 11.85
C ALA A 205 5.05 9.58 12.88
N TRP A 206 4.04 10.34 12.43
CA TRP A 206 3.09 11.02 13.29
C TRP A 206 2.30 10.05 14.16
N GLN A 207 1.76 8.99 13.57
CA GLN A 207 1.01 7.97 14.31
C GLN A 207 1.87 7.22 15.32
N ARG A 208 3.14 6.96 14.99
CA ARG A 208 4.10 6.35 15.91
C ARG A 208 4.42 7.26 17.09
N TRP A 209 4.65 8.54 16.83
CA TRP A 209 4.84 9.54 17.88
C TRP A 209 3.62 9.66 18.79
N GLU A 210 2.41 9.72 18.21
CA GLU A 210 1.18 9.80 18.98
C GLU A 210 0.96 8.54 19.83
N PHE A 211 1.25 7.35 19.28
CA PHE A 211 1.19 6.09 20.02
C PHE A 211 2.14 6.09 21.22
N GLU A 212 3.38 6.50 21.03
CA GLU A 212 4.37 6.61 22.12
C GLU A 212 3.96 7.65 23.16
N ARG A 213 3.34 8.76 22.75
CA ARG A 213 2.79 9.78 23.64
C ARG A 213 1.65 9.25 24.49
N GLN A 214 0.73 8.46 23.91
CA GLN A 214 -0.40 7.86 24.62
C GLN A 214 0.03 6.81 25.65
N LEU A 215 1.12 6.09 25.34
CA LEU A 215 1.75 5.08 26.20
C LEU A 215 2.46 5.67 27.43
N ARG A 216 2.73 6.98 27.47
CA ARG A 216 3.39 7.61 28.62
C ARG A 216 2.60 7.38 29.91
N MET A 217 3.35 7.17 30.98
CA MET A 217 2.83 6.85 32.30
C MET A 217 2.98 8.04 33.25
N THR A 218 2.07 8.14 34.23
CA THR A 218 2.26 9.05 35.36
C THR A 218 3.25 8.46 36.37
N PRO A 219 3.91 9.29 37.21
CA PRO A 219 4.79 8.81 38.27
C PRO A 219 4.09 7.80 39.21
N GLU A 220 2.80 8.01 39.47
CA GLU A 220 1.96 7.11 40.26
C GLU A 220 1.79 5.74 39.58
N GLN A 221 1.48 5.73 38.29
CA GLN A 221 1.32 4.49 37.50
C GLN A 221 2.63 3.69 37.45
N GLN A 222 3.77 4.36 37.31
CA GLN A 222 5.07 3.69 37.35
C GLN A 222 5.36 3.06 38.72
N ARG A 223 5.09 3.79 39.82
CA ARG A 223 5.25 3.24 41.19
C ARG A 223 4.32 2.05 41.43
N GLN A 224 3.11 2.08 40.87
CA GLN A 224 2.15 0.99 41.00
C GLN A 224 2.59 -0.24 40.20
N GLU A 225 3.06 -0.08 38.95
CA GLU A 225 3.63 -1.18 38.16
C GLU A 225 4.88 -1.77 38.83
N ALA A 226 5.76 -0.93 39.41
CA ALA A 226 6.94 -1.39 40.14
C ALA A 226 6.56 -2.23 41.36
N LYS A 227 5.57 -1.79 42.15
CA LYS A 227 5.02 -2.55 43.28
C LYS A 227 4.41 -3.88 42.82
N GLU A 228 3.66 -3.88 41.74
CA GLU A 228 3.03 -5.09 41.21
C GLU A 228 4.05 -6.11 40.67
N ASN A 229 5.13 -5.63 40.02
CA ASN A 229 6.24 -6.47 39.60
C ASN A 229 7.01 -7.04 40.81
N SER A 230 7.22 -6.25 41.87
CA SER A 230 7.88 -6.74 43.10
C SER A 230 7.04 -7.74 43.90
N ARG A 231 5.72 -7.77 43.72
CA ARG A 231 4.82 -8.76 44.32
C ARG A 231 4.79 -10.10 43.58
N LYS A 232 5.31 -10.16 42.34
CA LYS A 232 5.28 -11.35 41.49
C LYS A 232 6.32 -12.45 41.74
N PRO A 233 7.30 -12.39 42.67
CA PRO A 233 8.12 -13.54 43.00
C PRO A 233 7.59 -14.21 44.28
N ARG A 234 6.49 -14.99 44.20
CA ARG A 234 6.14 -15.95 45.29
C ARG A 234 5.06 -17.00 45.05
N THR A 235 4.74 -17.33 43.79
CA THR A 235 3.91 -18.50 43.49
C THR A 235 4.60 -19.31 42.40
N ALA A 236 5.57 -20.11 42.84
CA ALA A 236 6.01 -21.31 42.14
C ALA A 236 5.13 -22.48 42.64
#